data_AF-A0A6B3UIC5-F1
#
_entry.id   AF-A0A6B3UIC5-F1
#
_cell.length_a   1.000
_cell.length_b   1.000
_cell.length_c   1.000
_cell.angle_alpha   90.00
_cell.angle_beta   90.00
_cell.angle_gamma   90.00
#
_symmetry.space_group_name_H-M   'P 1'
#
loop_
_entity.id
_entity.type
_entity.pdbx_description
1 polymer ?
#
loop_
_entity_poly.entity_id
_entity_poly.type
_entity_poly.pdbx_seq_one_letter_code
_entity_poly.pdbx_strand_id
1 'polypeptide(L)'
;MARKSKYQTLADHLAAFEGVEWRATFAEVEQVMGAALPKAARAHEDWWEAPDTRQSQAWLKADWEVARADVEDRTVTFRRRPADAAAETPEKDVAPWIPITAWAVLGGLLLTLGAVAVRKRSRGRPR
;
A
#
# COMPACT_ATOMS: atom_id res chain seq x y z
N MET A 1 -32.02 -0.14 -1.71
CA MET A 1 -30.93 -0.57 -0.80
C MET A 1 -29.67 -0.74 -1.62
N ALA A 2 -28.59 -0.01 -1.33
CA ALA A 2 -27.36 -0.12 -2.09
C ALA A 2 -26.76 -1.53 -1.92
N ARG A 3 -26.37 -2.18 -3.03
CA ARG A 3 -25.76 -3.50 -2.99
C ARG A 3 -24.33 -3.35 -2.46
N LYS A 4 -24.09 -3.78 -1.22
CA LYS A 4 -22.76 -3.79 -0.61
C LYS A 4 -21.83 -4.67 -1.46
N SER A 5 -20.67 -4.15 -1.84
CA SER A 5 -19.69 -4.93 -2.60
C SER A 5 -19.01 -5.95 -1.67
N LYS A 6 -18.57 -7.09 -2.22
CA LYS A 6 -17.82 -8.09 -1.43
C LYS A 6 -16.57 -7.52 -0.76
N TYR A 7 -15.89 -6.58 -1.41
CA TYR A 7 -14.71 -5.91 -0.84
C TYR A 7 -15.08 -4.92 0.28
N GLN A 8 -16.30 -4.38 0.27
CA GLN A 8 -16.78 -3.54 1.37
C GLN A 8 -16.96 -4.35 2.67
N THR A 9 -17.37 -5.62 2.59
CA THR A 9 -17.45 -6.47 3.79
C THR A 9 -16.08 -6.70 4.41
N LEU A 10 -15.05 -6.93 3.58
CA LEU A 10 -13.67 -7.02 4.04
C LEU A 10 -13.20 -5.70 4.66
N ALA A 11 -13.48 -4.57 4.01
CA ALA A 11 -13.13 -3.25 4.52
C ALA A 11 -13.76 -2.97 5.90
N ASP A 12 -15.03 -3.33 6.10
CA ASP A 12 -15.72 -3.13 7.38
C ASP A 12 -15.13 -4.05 8.48
N HIS A 13 -14.75 -5.27 8.13
CA HIS A 13 -14.06 -6.17 9.06
C HIS A 13 -12.73 -5.59 9.51
N LEU A 14 -11.91 -5.10 8.57
CA LEU A 14 -10.64 -4.45 8.86
C LEU A 14 -10.85 -3.19 9.72
N ALA A 15 -11.83 -2.35 9.40
CA ALA A 15 -12.14 -1.15 10.18
C ALA A 15 -12.46 -1.48 11.66
N ALA A 16 -13.20 -2.57 11.89
CA ALA A 16 -13.57 -3.05 13.22
C ALA A 16 -12.47 -3.83 13.95
N PHE A 17 -11.39 -4.22 13.26
CA PHE A 17 -10.31 -5.01 13.85
C PHE A 17 -9.45 -4.15 14.79
N GLU A 18 -9.33 -4.54 16.07
CA GLU A 18 -8.66 -3.73 17.10
C GLU A 18 -7.13 -3.67 16.97
N GLY A 19 -6.53 -4.61 16.24
CA GLY A 19 -5.08 -4.63 16.01
C GLY A 19 -4.60 -3.65 14.93
N VAL A 20 -3.28 -3.47 14.88
CA VAL A 20 -2.59 -2.69 13.85
C VAL A 20 -2.22 -3.52 12.63
N GLU A 21 -2.21 -4.85 12.76
CA GLU A 21 -1.87 -5.80 11.72
C GLU A 21 -2.80 -7.00 11.81
N TRP A 22 -3.35 -7.42 10.66
CA TRP A 22 -4.16 -8.61 10.53
C TRP A 22 -3.56 -9.51 9.47
N ARG A 23 -2.99 -10.63 9.90
CA ARG A 23 -2.50 -11.70 9.02
C ARG A 23 -3.60 -12.73 8.86
N ALA A 24 -3.96 -13.02 7.61
CA ALA A 24 -5.03 -13.95 7.26
C ALA A 24 -4.60 -14.86 6.11
N THR A 25 -5.15 -16.06 6.11
CA THR A 25 -5.15 -16.93 4.94
C THR A 25 -6.15 -16.43 3.90
N PHE A 26 -5.96 -16.82 2.64
CA PHE A 26 -6.92 -16.53 1.58
C PHE A 26 -8.31 -17.08 1.91
N ALA A 27 -8.39 -18.22 2.60
CA ALA A 27 -9.67 -18.81 3.02
C ALA A 27 -10.39 -17.95 4.07
N GLU A 28 -9.67 -17.40 5.05
CA GLU A 28 -10.24 -16.48 6.05
C GLU A 28 -10.74 -15.18 5.39
N VAL A 29 -9.99 -14.65 4.41
CA VAL A 29 -10.44 -13.50 3.61
C VAL A 29 -11.73 -13.83 2.85
N GLU A 30 -11.82 -15.01 2.22
CA GLU A 30 -13.02 -15.46 1.51
C GLU A 30 -14.22 -15.64 2.43
N GLN A 31 -13.99 -16.15 3.64
CA GLN A 31 -15.01 -16.29 4.67
C GLN A 31 -15.55 -14.93 5.12
N VAL A 32 -14.67 -13.97 5.38
CA VAL A 32 -15.06 -12.59 5.73
C VAL A 32 -15.83 -11.94 4.58
N MET A 33 -15.38 -12.10 3.34
CA MET A 33 -16.04 -11.54 2.16
C MET A 33 -17.37 -12.25 1.84
N GLY A 34 -17.59 -13.47 2.32
CA GLY A 34 -18.69 -14.34 1.93
C GLY A 34 -18.64 -14.74 0.44
N ALA A 35 -17.47 -14.68 -0.18
CA ALA A 35 -17.27 -14.91 -1.61
C ALA A 35 -15.85 -15.37 -1.91
N ALA A 36 -15.69 -16.21 -2.94
CA ALA A 36 -14.38 -16.64 -3.40
C ALA A 36 -13.56 -15.46 -3.96
N LEU A 37 -12.25 -15.50 -3.69
CA LEU A 37 -11.27 -14.61 -4.27
C LEU A 37 -11.14 -14.91 -5.77
N PRO A 38 -10.92 -13.88 -6.60
CA PRO A 38 -10.61 -14.08 -8.01
C PRO A 38 -9.36 -14.95 -8.18
N LYS A 39 -9.29 -15.68 -9.31
CA LYS A 39 -8.09 -16.47 -9.66
C LYS A 39 -6.81 -15.62 -9.63
N ALA A 40 -6.89 -14.37 -10.06
CA ALA A 40 -5.75 -13.43 -10.06
C ALA A 40 -5.20 -13.18 -8.65
N ALA A 41 -6.06 -13.01 -7.64
CA ALA A 41 -5.65 -12.82 -6.24
C ALA A 41 -4.88 -14.03 -5.69
N ARG A 42 -5.20 -15.23 -6.19
CA ARG A 42 -4.55 -16.49 -5.79
C ARG A 42 -3.27 -16.78 -6.58
N ALA A 43 -3.06 -16.09 -7.69
CA ALA A 43 -1.96 -16.37 -8.63
C ALA A 43 -0.87 -15.28 -8.62
N HIS A 44 -1.22 -14.05 -8.23
CA HIS A 44 -0.32 -12.90 -8.33
C HIS A 44 -0.42 -12.02 -7.08
N GLU A 45 0.72 -11.77 -6.44
CA GLU A 45 0.85 -10.83 -5.32
C GLU A 45 0.45 -9.41 -5.73
N ASP A 46 0.83 -9.00 -6.94
CA ASP A 46 0.49 -7.70 -7.56
C ASP A 46 -1.01 -7.39 -7.53
N TRP A 47 -1.87 -8.40 -7.55
CA TRP A 47 -3.32 -8.19 -7.48
C TRP A 47 -3.76 -7.51 -6.18
N TRP A 48 -3.06 -7.80 -5.08
CA TRP A 48 -3.30 -7.25 -3.75
C TRP A 48 -2.74 -5.83 -3.61
N GLU A 49 -1.63 -5.54 -4.29
CA GLU A 49 -0.93 -4.26 -4.19
C GLU A 49 -1.35 -3.25 -5.28
N ALA A 50 -2.09 -3.71 -6.29
CA ALA A 50 -2.50 -2.90 -7.44
C ALA A 50 -3.20 -1.58 -7.03
N PRO A 51 -2.58 -0.42 -7.28
CA PRO A 51 -3.16 0.88 -6.93
C PRO A 51 -4.42 1.16 -7.77
N ASP A 52 -5.29 2.02 -7.24
CA ASP A 52 -6.50 2.53 -7.91
C ASP A 52 -7.51 1.48 -8.40
N THR A 53 -7.42 0.25 -7.90
CA THR A 53 -8.39 -0.79 -8.21
C THR A 53 -9.55 -0.81 -7.23
N ARG A 54 -10.71 -1.36 -7.65
CA ARG A 54 -11.89 -1.41 -6.77
C ARG A 54 -11.64 -2.20 -5.48
N GLN A 55 -10.79 -3.21 -5.53
CA GLN A 55 -10.39 -3.97 -4.35
C GLN A 55 -9.48 -3.13 -3.45
N SER A 56 -8.42 -2.50 -3.98
CA SER A 56 -7.48 -1.74 -3.15
C SER A 56 -8.06 -0.51 -2.50
N GLN A 57 -8.94 0.18 -3.23
CA GLN A 57 -9.70 1.29 -2.66
C GLN A 57 -10.57 0.88 -1.47
N ALA A 58 -10.98 -0.39 -1.34
CA ALA A 58 -11.85 -0.83 -0.25
C ALA A 58 -11.10 -0.81 1.10
N TRP A 59 -9.95 -1.47 1.19
CA TRP A 59 -9.15 -1.45 2.42
C TRP A 59 -8.46 -0.10 2.66
N LEU A 60 -8.04 0.60 1.60
CA LEU A 60 -7.48 1.95 1.75
C LEU A 60 -8.48 2.94 2.39
N LYS A 61 -9.76 2.87 2.02
CA LYS A 61 -10.83 3.67 2.64
C LYS A 61 -11.15 3.28 4.08
N ALA A 62 -10.71 2.10 4.53
CA ALA A 62 -10.81 1.66 5.92
C ALA A 62 -9.57 2.02 6.74
N ASP A 63 -8.63 2.78 6.17
CA ASP A 63 -7.30 3.07 6.74
C ASP A 63 -6.40 1.85 6.90
N TRP A 64 -6.52 0.89 5.96
CA TRP A 64 -5.69 -0.29 5.87
C TRP A 64 -4.98 -0.37 4.52
N GLU A 65 -3.80 -0.98 4.51
CA GLU A 65 -3.03 -1.33 3.33
C GLU A 65 -2.60 -2.80 3.39
N VAL A 66 -2.23 -3.37 2.24
CA VAL A 66 -1.57 -4.67 2.19
C VAL A 66 -0.10 -4.44 2.51
N ALA A 67 0.39 -5.05 3.58
CA ALA A 67 1.79 -5.02 3.96
C ALA A 67 2.61 -6.11 3.26
N ARG A 68 1.99 -7.27 3.01
CA ARG A 68 2.57 -8.38 2.26
C ARG A 68 1.47 -9.32 1.78
N ALA A 69 1.54 -9.76 0.53
CA ALA A 69 0.84 -10.96 0.06
C ALA A 69 1.87 -12.07 -0.18
N ASP A 70 1.48 -13.32 0.10
CA ASP A 70 2.29 -14.50 -0.17
C ASP A 70 1.38 -15.53 -0.85
N VAL A 71 1.54 -15.69 -2.16
CA VAL A 71 0.69 -16.59 -2.95
C VAL A 71 1.05 -18.06 -2.75
N GLU A 72 2.28 -18.37 -2.35
CA GLU A 72 2.74 -19.73 -2.07
C GLU A 72 2.12 -20.24 -0.77
N ASP A 73 2.22 -19.44 0.30
CA ASP A 73 1.63 -19.73 1.60
C ASP A 73 0.13 -19.43 1.65
N ARG A 74 -0.42 -18.79 0.60
CA ARG A 74 -1.82 -18.33 0.52
C ARG A 74 -2.20 -17.45 1.70
N THR A 75 -1.33 -16.51 2.03
CA THR A 75 -1.54 -15.58 3.14
C THR A 75 -1.43 -14.13 2.67
N VAL A 76 -2.11 -13.25 3.38
CA VAL A 76 -2.02 -11.81 3.20
C VAL A 76 -1.99 -11.14 4.57
N THR A 77 -1.13 -10.16 4.71
CA THR A 77 -1.02 -9.32 5.90
C THR A 77 -1.51 -7.93 5.54
N PHE A 78 -2.57 -7.51 6.22
CA PHE A 78 -3.05 -6.13 6.19
C PHE A 78 -2.47 -5.36 7.37
N ARG A 79 -2.17 -4.08 7.18
CA ARG A 79 -1.68 -3.19 8.24
C ARG A 79 -2.45 -1.87 8.23
N ARG A 80 -2.71 -1.30 9.41
CA ARG A 80 -3.28 0.04 9.54
C ARG A 80 -2.29 1.08 9.02
N ARG A 81 -2.78 2.03 8.23
CA ARG A 81 -2.00 3.19 7.82
C ARG A 81 -1.87 4.15 9.02
N PRO A 82 -0.69 4.73 9.25
CA PRO A 82 -0.55 5.79 10.24
C PRO A 82 -1.40 6.99 9.81
N ALA A 83 -2.09 7.63 10.77
CA ALA A 83 -3.02 8.72 10.52
C ALA A 83 -2.40 9.92 9.77
N ASP A 84 -1.08 10.09 9.83
CA ASP A 84 -0.34 11.14 9.12
C ASP A 84 -0.22 10.91 7.59
N ALA A 85 -0.40 9.69 7.10
CA ALA A 85 -0.25 9.39 5.67
C ALA A 85 -1.41 9.96 4.80
N ALA A 86 -2.49 10.44 5.42
CA ALA A 86 -3.61 11.08 4.72
C ALA A 86 -3.38 12.58 4.43
N ALA A 87 -2.32 13.18 4.99
CA ALA A 87 -1.99 14.60 4.78
C ALA A 87 -0.79 14.82 3.82
N GLU A 88 -0.07 13.78 3.42
CA GLU A 88 0.96 13.88 2.39
C GLU A 88 0.31 13.86 1.00
N THR A 89 -0.35 14.98 0.68
CA THR A 89 -0.32 15.46 -0.70
C THR A 89 1.16 15.61 -1.03
N PRO A 90 1.71 15.03 -2.12
CA PRO A 90 2.98 15.50 -2.66
C PRO A 90 2.73 16.90 -3.20
N GLU A 91 2.67 17.86 -2.27
CA GLU A 91 2.67 19.28 -2.54
C GLU A 91 4.04 19.61 -3.12
N LYS A 92 4.08 19.65 -4.45
CA LYS A 92 4.69 20.73 -5.22
C LYS A 92 5.81 21.48 -4.50
N ASP A 93 7.00 20.88 -4.40
CA ASP A 93 8.25 21.65 -4.32
C ASP A 93 9.45 20.82 -4.76
N VAL A 94 9.51 20.53 -6.07
CA VAL A 94 10.79 20.61 -6.80
C VAL A 94 10.57 21.44 -8.06
N ALA A 95 10.90 22.72 -7.89
CA ALA A 95 11.42 23.72 -8.84
C ALA A 95 10.63 24.09 -10.12
N PRO A 96 10.49 25.40 -10.42
CA PRO A 96 9.96 25.87 -11.68
C PRO A 96 10.95 25.59 -12.83
N TRP A 97 10.38 25.40 -14.02
CA TRP A 97 10.99 25.40 -15.36
C TRP A 97 12.04 24.32 -15.69
N ILE A 98 11.64 23.26 -16.41
CA ILE A 98 12.34 22.84 -17.64
C ILE A 98 11.25 22.50 -18.70
N PRO A 99 11.30 23.09 -19.90
CA PRO A 99 10.21 23.06 -20.89
C PRO A 99 10.05 21.74 -21.64
N ILE A 100 8.87 21.58 -22.26
CA ILE A 100 8.32 20.40 -22.94
C ILE A 100 9.12 20.04 -24.21
N THR A 101 10.34 19.54 -24.08
CA THR A 101 11.09 18.86 -25.16
C THR A 101 12.30 18.13 -24.55
N ALA A 102 12.12 16.96 -23.95
CA ALA A 102 13.23 16.08 -23.52
C ALA A 102 12.74 14.88 -22.69
N TRP A 103 12.89 13.57 -22.97
CA TRP A 103 13.41 12.76 -24.07
C TRP A 103 12.54 11.48 -24.11
N ALA A 104 11.84 11.26 -25.21
CA ALA A 104 11.72 9.91 -25.71
C ALA A 104 13.13 9.44 -26.09
N VAL A 105 13.36 8.12 -26.04
CA VAL A 105 14.47 7.36 -26.66
C VAL A 105 15.61 6.92 -25.72
N LEU A 106 15.79 5.59 -25.67
CA LEU A 106 16.95 4.78 -25.22
C LEU A 106 17.18 4.74 -23.70
N GLY A 107 17.23 3.60 -23.02
CA GLY A 107 17.95 2.38 -23.35
C GLY A 107 19.05 2.19 -22.30
N GLY A 108 19.06 1.06 -21.58
CA GLY A 108 20.20 0.66 -20.75
C GLY A 108 20.11 0.98 -19.24
N LEU A 109 19.81 -0.06 -18.47
CA LEU A 109 20.65 -0.58 -17.37
C LEU A 109 21.73 0.34 -16.76
N LEU A 110 21.66 0.57 -15.43
CA LEU A 110 22.68 0.35 -14.38
C LEU A 110 22.24 1.14 -13.12
N LEU A 111 21.82 0.51 -12.02
CA LEU A 111 22.67 0.10 -10.89
C LEU A 111 23.72 1.15 -10.48
N THR A 112 23.55 1.73 -9.29
CA THR A 112 24.46 1.63 -8.12
C THR A 112 23.77 2.34 -6.94
N LEU A 113 23.29 1.63 -5.91
CA LEU A 113 24.04 1.18 -4.72
C LEU A 113 24.69 2.31 -3.91
N GLY A 114 24.49 2.25 -2.59
CA GLY A 114 25.34 2.89 -1.57
C GLY A 114 24.61 3.99 -0.81
N ALA A 115 23.81 3.65 0.21
CA ALA A 115 24.27 3.43 1.59
C ALA A 115 25.02 4.63 2.19
N VAL A 116 24.43 5.19 3.25
CA VAL A 116 25.00 5.37 4.61
C VAL A 116 24.32 6.57 5.26
N ALA A 117 23.40 6.29 6.16
CA ALA A 117 22.96 7.24 7.17
C ALA A 117 24.02 7.33 8.27
N VAL A 118 24.57 8.51 8.51
CA VAL A 118 25.18 8.88 9.80
C VAL A 118 24.55 10.18 10.28
N ARG A 119 23.60 10.01 11.21
CA ARG A 119 23.01 11.09 12.00
C ARG A 119 23.93 11.35 13.19
N LYS A 120 24.60 12.51 13.26
CA LYS A 120 25.27 12.94 14.50
C LYS A 120 24.64 14.21 15.06
N ARG A 121 23.84 13.93 16.10
CA ARG A 121 23.16 14.76 17.09
C ARG A 121 23.86 16.08 17.45
N SER A 122 23.04 17.12 17.53
CA SER A 122 23.31 18.45 18.09
C SER A 122 23.89 18.40 19.50
N ARG A 123 24.80 19.34 19.78
CA ARG A 123 25.01 19.89 21.12
C ARG A 123 25.20 21.40 20.98
N GLY A 124 24.29 22.17 21.54
CA GLY A 124 24.53 23.59 21.78
C GLY A 124 25.60 23.78 22.86
N ARG A 125 26.15 25.00 22.90
CA ARG A 125 26.25 25.78 24.13
C ARG A 125 26.49 27.25 23.78
N PRO A 126 26.00 28.17 24.64
CA PRO A 126 26.02 29.60 24.43
C PRO A 126 27.32 30.23 24.96
N ARG A 127 27.54 31.50 24.62
CA ARG A 127 27.96 32.54 25.57
C ARG A 127 27.61 33.91 25.00
#